data_AF-A0A8T4V0M3-F1
#
_entry.id   AF-A0A8T4V0M3-F1
#
_cell.length_a   1.000
_cell.length_b   1.000
_cell.length_c   1.000
_cell.angle_alpha   90.00
_cell.angle_beta   90.00
_cell.angle_gamma   90.00
#
_symmetry.space_group_name_H-M   'P 1'
#
loop_
_entity.id
_entity.type
_entity.pdbx_description
1 polymer ?
#
loop_
_entity_poly.entity_id
_entity_poly.type
_entity_poly.pdbx_seq_one_letter_code
_entity_poly.pdbx_strand_id
1 'polypeptide(L)'
;MPFTPFHLGISGLISVIFRKLDWLLILVGSVILDFWPFLVVVFSLPYNLHDFSHSFLIAIIVSIILAIVRFNLNFLDKKSFKNLFFSSIIGIFLLNYLEL
;
A
#
# COMPACT_ATOMS: atom_id res chain seq x y z
N MET A 1 -7.98 5.80 -10.37
CA MET A 1 -7.43 5.40 -11.70
C MET A 1 -6.27 4.44 -11.46
N PRO A 2 -6.32 3.20 -11.96
CA PRO A 2 -5.25 2.24 -11.72
C PRO A 2 -3.95 2.73 -12.39
N PHE A 3 -2.80 2.53 -11.73
CA PHE A 3 -1.46 2.86 -12.24
C PHE A 3 -1.08 4.34 -12.31
N THR A 4 -1.71 5.23 -11.55
CA THR A 4 -1.27 6.63 -11.55
C THR A 4 -0.05 6.86 -10.63
N PRO A 5 1.00 7.57 -11.08
CA PRO A 5 2.10 8.00 -10.21
C PRO A 5 1.65 9.01 -9.13
N PHE A 6 0.39 9.45 -9.16
CA PHE A 6 -0.22 10.28 -8.13
C PHE A 6 -0.17 9.62 -6.74
N HIS A 7 -0.29 8.29 -6.68
CA HIS A 7 -0.15 7.55 -5.43
C HIS A 7 1.22 7.74 -4.80
N LEU A 8 2.28 7.80 -5.61
CA LEU A 8 3.65 8.04 -5.14
C LEU A 8 3.87 9.48 -4.67
N GLY A 9 3.24 10.46 -5.32
CA GLY A 9 3.36 11.87 -4.97
C GLY A 9 2.78 12.19 -3.59
N ILE A 10 1.52 11.80 -3.35
CA ILE A 10 0.84 12.03 -2.07
C ILE A 10 1.42 11.16 -0.96
N SER A 11 1.73 9.89 -1.25
CA SER A 11 2.37 8.99 -0.29
C SER A 11 3.78 9.46 0.07
N GLY A 12 4.53 9.98 -0.92
CA GLY A 12 5.81 10.65 -0.71
C GLY A 12 5.68 11.87 0.21
N LEU A 13 4.76 12.79 -0.07
CA LEU A 13 4.51 13.96 0.78
C LEU A 13 4.13 13.58 2.22
N ILE A 14 3.23 12.61 2.39
CA ILE A 14 2.81 12.12 3.72
C ILE A 14 3.99 11.47 4.44
N SER A 15 4.81 10.69 3.74
CA SER A 15 5.99 10.08 4.35
C SER A 15 7.04 11.11 4.83
N VAL A 16 7.17 12.24 4.13
CA VAL A 16 8.07 13.34 4.51
C VAL A 16 7.51 14.12 5.71
N ILE A 17 6.20 14.38 5.74
CA ILE A 17 5.53 15.06 6.86
C ILE A 17 5.63 14.21 8.13
N PHE A 18 5.38 12.89 8.02
CA PHE A 18 5.34 11.98 9.15
C PHE A 18 6.65 11.18 9.28
N ARG A 19 7.74 11.85 9.67
CA ARG A 19 9.09 11.26 9.81
C ARG A 19 9.20 9.99 10.69
N LYS A 20 8.24 9.79 11.61
CA LYS A 20 8.17 8.57 12.46
C LYS A 20 7.66 7.35 11.70
N LEU A 21 6.92 7.55 10.61
CA LEU A 21 6.42 6.51 9.73
C LEU A 21 7.50 6.06 8.75
N ASP A 22 7.44 4.82 8.33
CA ASP A 22 8.33 4.23 7.35
C ASP A 22 7.87 4.64 5.94
N TRP A 23 8.70 5.46 5.30
CA TRP A 23 8.42 5.99 3.97
C TRP A 23 8.35 4.89 2.92
N LEU A 24 9.16 3.84 3.07
CA LEU A 24 9.19 2.72 2.13
C LEU A 24 7.86 1.96 2.19
N LEU A 25 7.33 1.73 3.40
CA LEU A 25 6.03 1.08 3.57
C LEU A 25 4.87 1.93 3.04
N ILE A 26 4.92 3.25 3.23
CA ILE A 26 3.90 4.16 2.69
C ILE A 26 3.92 4.10 1.16
N LEU A 27 5.09 4.17 0.53
CA LEU A 27 5.21 4.10 -0.93
C LEU A 27 4.82 2.73 -1.48
N VAL A 28 5.35 1.64 -0.93
CA VAL A 28 5.05 0.28 -1.38
C VAL A 28 3.56 -0.02 -1.19
N GLY A 29 3.00 0.30 -0.02
CA GLY A 29 1.57 0.13 0.25
C GLY A 29 0.68 0.89 -0.73
N SER A 30 1.14 2.05 -1.20
CA SER A 30 0.41 2.89 -2.16
C SER A 30 0.43 2.40 -3.61
N VAL A 31 1.17 1.33 -3.92
CA VAL A 31 1.24 0.79 -5.30
C VAL A 31 0.99 -0.71 -5.35
N ILE A 32 1.18 -1.43 -4.24
CA ILE A 32 1.16 -2.90 -4.27
C ILE A 32 -0.21 -3.48 -4.65
N LEU A 33 -1.31 -2.81 -4.33
CA LEU A 33 -2.65 -3.30 -4.71
C LEU A 33 -2.98 -3.02 -6.17
N ASP A 34 -2.29 -2.08 -6.83
CA ASP A 34 -2.41 -1.89 -8.28
C ASP A 34 -1.92 -3.11 -9.06
N PHE A 35 -1.10 -3.98 -8.46
CA PHE A 35 -0.60 -5.16 -9.15
C PHE A 35 -1.73 -6.10 -9.59
N TRP A 36 -2.83 -6.16 -8.85
CA TRP A 36 -3.97 -7.00 -9.20
C TRP A 36 -4.73 -6.50 -10.45
N PRO A 37 -5.24 -5.26 -10.52
CA PRO A 37 -5.84 -4.74 -11.75
C PRO A 37 -4.83 -4.72 -12.90
N PHE A 38 -3.51 -4.58 -12.64
CA PHE A 38 -2.48 -4.69 -13.68
C PHE A 38 -2.53 -6.04 -14.37
N LEU A 39 -2.50 -7.12 -13.58
CA LEU A 39 -2.56 -8.48 -14.10
C LEU A 39 -3.86 -8.74 -14.84
N VAL A 40 -4.98 -8.25 -14.33
CA VAL A 40 -6.28 -8.44 -15.00
C VAL A 40 -6.31 -7.80 -16.38
N VAL A 41 -5.75 -6.58 -16.53
CA VAL A 41 -5.63 -5.90 -17.83
C VAL A 41 -4.65 -6.62 -18.75
N VAL A 42 -3.44 -6.93 -18.27
CA VAL A 42 -2.38 -7.54 -19.09
C VAL A 42 -2.76 -8.94 -19.59
N PHE A 43 -3.41 -9.74 -18.75
CA PHE A 43 -3.80 -11.11 -19.08
C PHE A 43 -5.25 -11.22 -19.58
N SER A 44 -5.96 -10.10 -19.76
CA SER A 44 -7.38 -10.08 -20.19
C SER A 44 -8.27 -11.00 -19.36
N LEU A 45 -8.05 -11.03 -18.04
CA LEU A 45 -8.80 -11.89 -17.13
C LEU A 45 -10.24 -11.37 -16.96
N PRO A 46 -11.23 -12.25 -16.70
CA PRO A 46 -12.61 -11.82 -16.46
C PRO A 46 -12.70 -10.90 -15.24
N TYR A 47 -13.11 -9.65 -15.47
CA TYR A 47 -13.21 -8.59 -14.46
C TYR A 47 -14.51 -8.72 -13.67
N ASN A 48 -14.60 -9.69 -12.75
CA ASN A 48 -15.85 -9.97 -12.03
C ASN A 48 -15.68 -10.09 -10.49
N LEU A 49 -14.59 -9.57 -9.93
CA LEU A 49 -14.23 -9.75 -8.51
C LEU A 49 -13.88 -8.45 -7.76
N HIS A 50 -14.10 -7.27 -8.36
CA HIS A 50 -13.57 -5.99 -7.85
C HIS A 50 -14.57 -5.19 -6.99
N ASP A 51 -15.41 -5.86 -6.21
CA ASP A 51 -16.22 -5.13 -5.22
C ASP A 51 -15.32 -4.52 -4.14
N PHE A 52 -15.66 -3.30 -3.73
CA PHE A 52 -14.91 -2.51 -2.74
C PHE A 52 -14.59 -3.29 -1.45
N SER A 53 -15.51 -4.16 -1.03
CA SER A 53 -15.35 -5.02 0.14
C SER A 53 -14.22 -6.04 0.01
N HIS A 54 -14.07 -6.67 -1.16
CA HIS A 54 -13.00 -7.62 -1.44
C HIS A 54 -11.64 -6.92 -1.48
N SER A 55 -11.60 -5.74 -2.10
CA SER A 55 -10.39 -4.92 -2.20
C SER A 55 -9.93 -4.40 -0.83
N PHE A 56 -10.87 -4.04 0.04
CA PHE A 56 -10.58 -3.57 1.41
C PHE A 56 -10.05 -4.68 2.33
N LEU A 57 -10.60 -5.89 2.25
CA LEU A 57 -10.17 -7.00 3.09
C LEU A 57 -8.76 -7.47 2.69
N ILE A 58 -8.49 -7.53 1.38
CA ILE A 58 -7.16 -7.80 0.83
C ILE A 58 -6.18 -6.70 1.26
N ALA A 59 -6.58 -5.44 1.19
CA ALA A 59 -5.81 -4.29 1.66
C ALA A 59 -5.34 -4.46 3.12
N ILE A 60 -6.24 -4.84 4.04
CA ILE A 60 -5.88 -5.07 5.45
C ILE A 60 -4.85 -6.21 5.57
N ILE A 61 -5.08 -7.33 4.90
CA ILE A 61 -4.17 -8.49 4.96
C ILE A 61 -2.78 -8.10 4.43
N VAL A 62 -2.72 -7.43 3.28
CA VAL A 62 -1.46 -6.96 2.68
C VAL A 62 -0.75 -5.96 3.60
N SER A 63 -1.48 -5.08 4.28
CA SER A 63 -0.90 -4.11 5.24
C SER A 63 -0.16 -4.81 6.41
N ILE A 64 -0.73 -5.91 6.92
CA ILE A 64 -0.17 -6.70 8.01
C ILE A 64 1.09 -7.44 7.52
N ILE A 65 0.99 -8.10 6.36
CA ILE A 65 2.11 -8.82 5.75
C ILE A 65 3.29 -7.88 5.52
N LEU A 66 3.04 -6.70 4.93
CA LEU A 66 4.08 -5.70 4.70
C LEU A 66 4.76 -5.25 6.00
N ALA A 67 3.99 -5.00 7.06
CA ALA A 67 4.54 -4.60 8.35
C ALA A 67 5.42 -5.70 8.97
N ILE A 68 5.00 -6.98 8.89
CA ILE A 68 5.77 -8.14 9.37
C ILE A 68 7.05 -8.31 8.56
N VAL A 69 6.96 -8.30 7.23
CA VAL A 69 8.12 -8.43 6.34
C VAL A 69 9.12 -7.31 6.62
N ARG A 70 8.67 -6.06 6.71
CA ARG A 70 9.55 -4.93 7.01
C ARG A 70 10.19 -5.03 8.40
N PHE A 71 9.44 -5.48 9.40
CA PHE A 71 9.95 -5.64 10.76
C PHE A 71 11.08 -6.68 10.84
N ASN A 72 10.95 -7.78 10.09
CA ASN A 72 11.99 -8.82 10.00
C ASN A 72 13.20 -8.37 9.17
N LEU A 73 12.99 -7.51 8.16
CA LEU A 73 14.03 -6.95 7.29
C LEU A 73 14.69 -5.67 7.86
N ASN A 74 14.60 -5.42 9.18
CA ASN A 74 15.09 -4.20 9.85
C ASN A 74 16.62 -4.03 9.81
N PHE A 75 17.18 -3.84 8.62
CA PHE A 75 18.62 -3.75 8.36
C PHE A 75 19.15 -2.31 8.46
N LEU A 76 18.28 -1.29 8.31
CA LEU A 76 18.69 0.11 8.14
C LEU A 76 18.12 1.10 9.16
N ASP A 77 16.96 0.83 9.76
CA ASP A 77 16.33 1.76 10.70
C ASP A 77 15.45 0.99 11.70
N LYS A 78 15.74 1.10 13.00
CA LYS A 78 14.93 0.44 14.05
C LYS A 78 13.63 1.21 14.30
N LYS A 79 12.66 1.05 13.41
CA LYS A 79 11.29 1.56 13.63
C LYS A 79 10.46 0.54 14.43
N SER A 80 9.62 1.06 15.32
CA SER A 80 8.71 0.22 16.11
C SER A 80 7.69 -0.47 15.20
N PHE A 81 7.27 -1.69 15.56
CA PHE A 81 6.24 -2.41 14.81
C PHE A 81 4.96 -1.58 14.66
N LYS A 82 4.59 -0.81 15.70
CA LYS A 82 3.47 0.13 15.66
C LYS A 82 3.62 1.13 14.50
N ASN A 83 4.78 1.74 14.34
CA ASN A 83 5.00 2.71 13.27
C ASN A 83 4.96 2.02 11.89
N LEU A 84 5.54 0.83 11.77
CA LEU A 84 5.50 0.06 10.52
C LEU A 84 4.05 -0.28 10.12
N PHE A 85 3.25 -0.75 11.07
CA PHE A 85 1.83 -1.07 10.87
C PHE A 85 1.01 0.15 10.45
N PHE A 86 1.17 1.31 11.11
CA PHE A 86 0.48 2.53 10.68
C PHE A 86 0.94 2.99 9.29
N SER A 87 2.22 2.79 8.96
CA SER A 87 2.77 3.19 7.66
C SER A 87 2.17 2.37 6.51
N SER A 88 2.02 1.05 6.70
CA SER A 88 1.41 0.19 5.68
C SER A 88 -0.08 0.47 5.50
N ILE A 89 -0.82 0.70 6.59
CA ILE A 89 -2.22 1.12 6.53
C ILE A 89 -2.38 2.42 5.76
N ILE A 90 -1.59 3.45 6.10
CA ILE A 90 -1.67 4.76 5.44
C ILE A 90 -1.41 4.63 3.93
N GLY A 91 -0.35 3.91 3.53
CA GLY A 91 -0.05 3.70 2.12
C GLY A 91 -1.22 3.06 1.36
N ILE A 92 -1.84 2.03 1.95
CA ILE A 92 -2.95 1.30 1.35
C ILE A 92 -4.27 2.10 1.34
N PHE A 93 -4.53 2.93 2.35
CA PHE A 93 -5.69 3.82 2.36
C PHE A 93 -5.59 4.93 1.32
N LEU A 94 -4.38 5.47 1.12
CA LEU A 94 -4.14 6.49 0.08
C LEU A 94 -4.42 5.95 -1.32
N LEU A 95 -4.13 4.67 -1.55
CA LEU A 95 -4.46 3.98 -2.79
C LEU A 95 -5.96 3.91 -3.02
N ASN A 96 -6.71 3.35 -2.07
CA ASN A 96 -8.16 3.18 -2.20
C ASN A 96 -8.94 4.51 -2.27
N TYR A 97 -8.48 5.56 -1.58
CA TYR A 97 -9.17 6.86 -1.58
C TYR A 97 -9.00 7.62 -2.91
N LEU A 98 -7.89 7.41 -3.62
CA LEU A 98 -7.63 8.02 -4.93
C LEU A 98 -8.28 7.25 -6.10
N GLU A 99 -8.90 6.10 -5.81
CA GLU A 99 -9.63 5.29 -6.77
C GLU A 99 -11.16 5.55 -6.79
N LEU A 100 -11.70 6.21 -5.76
CA LEU A 100 -13.08 6.70 -5.68
C LEU A 100 -13.27 8.02 -6.46
#